data_AF-A0A956N587-F1
#
_entry.id   AF-A0A956N587-F1
#
_cell.length_a   1.000
_cell.length_b   1.000
_cell.length_c   1.000
_cell.angle_alpha   90.00
_cell.angle_beta   90.00
_cell.angle_gamma   90.00
#
_symmetry.space_group_name_H-M   'P 1'
#
loop_
_entity.id
_entity.type
_entity.pdbx_description
1 polymer ?
#
loop_
_entity_poly.entity_id
_entity_poly.type
_entity_poly.pdbx_seq_one_letter_code
_entity_poly.pdbx_strand_id
1 'polypeptide(L)' 'MIKKSIQVGGRELSIETGRIAKQAAGAVLVQYGETVVLVTAQADTKEDVTKDFLPLTVEYREKFYAAGKIPGGFF' A
#
# COMPACT_ATOMS: atom_id res chain seq x y z
N MET A 1 -12.59 2.87 11.53
CA MET A 1 -12.05 1.77 10.69
C MET A 1 -13.16 1.37 9.74
N ILE A 2 -12.87 1.28 8.44
CA ILE A 2 -13.84 0.93 7.40
C ILE A 2 -13.25 -0.21 6.58
N LYS A 3 -14.04 -1.26 6.31
CA LYS A 3 -13.68 -2.38 5.43
C LYS A 3 -14.79 -2.64 4.43
N LYS A 4 -14.43 -2.90 3.17
CA LYS A 4 -15.35 -3.30 2.09
C LYS A 4 -14.77 -4.49 1.34
N SER A 5 -15.63 -5.43 0.94
CA SER A 5 -15.24 -6.65 0.22
C SER A 5 -16.14 -6.88 -0.99
N ILE A 6 -15.57 -7.46 -2.05
CA ILE A 6 -16.27 -7.92 -3.25
C ILE A 6 -15.68 -9.24 -3.75
N GLN A 7 -16.46 -10.02 -4.52
CA GLN A 7 -15.96 -11.23 -5.18
C GLN A 7 -15.40 -10.88 -6.56
N VAL A 8 -14.14 -11.24 -6.79
CA VAL A 8 -13.44 -11.00 -8.07
C VAL A 8 -12.68 -12.27 -8.45
N GLY A 9 -12.94 -12.83 -9.64
CA GLY A 9 -12.20 -14.00 -10.12
C GLY A 9 -12.21 -15.20 -9.16
N GLY A 10 -13.34 -15.44 -8.50
CA GLY A 10 -13.54 -16.56 -7.57
C GLY A 10 -12.88 -16.41 -6.20
N ARG A 11 -12.34 -15.24 -5.86
CA ARG A 11 -11.73 -14.94 -4.56
C ARG A 11 -12.25 -13.62 -4.02
N GLU A 12 -12.26 -13.49 -2.69
CA GLU A 12 -12.61 -12.23 -2.05
C GLU A 12 -11.48 -11.21 -2.21
N LEU A 13 -11.82 -10.04 -2.74
CA LEU A 13 -11.01 -8.82 -2.68
C LEU A 13 -11.58 -7.94 -1.57
N SER A 14 -10.76 -7.59 -0.58
CA SER A 14 -11.12 -6.68 0.50
C SER A 14 -10.17 -5.50 0.62
N ILE A 15 -10.71 -4.34 0.99
CA ILE A 15 -9.98 -3.10 1.19
C ILE A 15 -10.38 -2.54 2.55
N GLU A 16 -9.38 -2.30 3.41
CA GLU A 16 -9.55 -1.76 4.77
C GLU A 16 -8.76 -0.45 4.95
N THR A 17 -9.35 0.53 5.62
CA THR A 17 -8.68 1.81 5.96
C THR A 17 -8.96 2.27 7.39
N GLY A 18 -8.08 3.12 7.91
CA GLY A 18 -8.19 3.75 9.24
C GLY A 18 -7.67 2.91 10.41
N ARG A 19 -7.03 1.76 10.15
CA ARG A 19 -6.40 0.92 11.19
C ARG A 19 -4.92 1.25 11.39
N ILE A 20 -4.14 1.33 10.31
CA ILE A 20 -2.68 1.52 10.31
C ILE A 20 -2.27 2.70 9.42
N ALA A 21 -1.02 3.18 9.57
CA ALA A 21 -0.43 4.26 8.78
C ALA A 21 -1.28 5.56 8.74
N LYS A 22 -1.92 5.90 9.86
CA LYS A 22 -2.89 7.00 9.98
C LYS A 22 -2.33 8.41 9.71
N GLN A 23 -1.00 8.55 9.65
CA GLN A 23 -0.34 9.82 9.36
C GLN A 23 -0.15 10.06 7.85
N ALA A 24 -0.26 9.02 7.01
CA ALA A 24 -0.28 9.22 5.56
C ALA A 24 -1.60 9.88 5.16
N ALA A 25 -1.60 10.70 4.11
CA ALA A 25 -2.83 11.29 3.56
C ALA A 25 -3.83 10.21 3.13
N GLY A 26 -3.36 9.08 2.62
CA GLY A 26 -4.17 7.89 2.40
C GLY A 26 -3.41 6.61 2.74
N ALA A 27 -4.09 5.66 3.38
CA ALA A 27 -3.57 4.32 3.61
C ALA A 27 -4.67 3.27 3.52
N VAL A 28 -4.40 2.18 2.80
CA VAL A 28 -5.29 1.02 2.69
C VAL A 28 -4.52 -0.28 2.85
N LEU A 29 -5.13 -1.23 3.56
CA LEU A 29 -4.72 -2.63 3.55
C LEU A 29 -5.61 -3.36 2.54
N VAL A 30 -5.01 -3.84 1.46
CA VAL A 30 -5.70 -4.59 0.40
C VAL A 30 -5.38 -6.07 0.58
N GLN A 31 -6.41 -6.90 0.55
CA GLN A 31 -6.26 -8.35 0.63
C GLN A 31 -7.04 -9.01 -0.50
N TYR A 32 -6.41 -9.95 -1.21
CA TYR A 32 -7.04 -10.76 -2.23
C TYR A 32 -6.76 -12.24 -1.96
N GLY A 33 -7.77 -12.98 -1.52
CA GLY A 33 -7.56 -14.29 -0.92
C GLY A 33 -6.64 -14.20 0.31
N GLU A 34 -5.48 -14.85 0.26
CA GLU A 34 -4.50 -14.88 1.37
C GLU A 34 -3.38 -13.84 1.22
N THR A 35 -3.25 -13.19 0.07
CA THR A 35 -2.20 -12.19 -0.18
C THR A 35 -2.64 -10.83 0.33
N VAL A 36 -1.75 -10.14 1.05
CA VAL A 36 -2.00 -8.82 1.66
C VAL A 36 -0.93 -7.82 1.23
N VAL A 37 -1.36 -6.60 0.89
CA VAL A 37 -0.48 -5.46 0.59
C VAL A 37 -0.95 -4.23 1.37
N LEU A 38 -0.01 -3.52 2.00
CA LEU A 38 -0.23 -2.18 2.54
C LEU A 38 0.15 -1.16 1.47
N VAL A 39 -0.79 -0.28 1.12
CA VAL A 39 -0.58 0.82 0.18
C VAL A 39 -0.78 2.14 0.92
N THR A 40 0.18 3.04 0.78
CA THR A 40 0.14 4.39 1.37
C THR A 40 0.39 5.42 0.27
N ALA A 41 -0.32 6.54 0.34
CA ALA A 41 -0.14 7.67 -0.55
C ALA A 41 0.04 8.95 0.28
N GLN A 42 0.95 9.80 -0.18
CA GLN A 42 1.21 11.11 0.38
C GLN A 42 1.43 12.10 -0.75
N ALA A 43 0.86 13.29 -0.61
CA ALA A 43 1.13 14.42 -1.47
C ALA A 43 1.42 15.62 -0.58
N ASP A 44 2.34 16.48 -1.03
CA ASP A 44 2.51 17.78 -0.39
C ASP A 44 1.25 18.63 -0.66
N THR A 45 0.86 19.45 0.31
CA THR A 45 -0.29 20.36 0.17
C THR A 45 0.11 21.69 -0.47
N LYS A 46 1.41 21.98 -0.53
CA LYS A 46 1.95 23.17 -1.19
C LYS A 46 2.29 22.84 -2.63
N GLU A 47 1.73 23.64 -3.53
CA GLU A 47 2.10 23.59 -4.94
C GLU A 47 3.50 24.19 -5.13
N ASP A 48 4.37 23.44 -5.81
CA ASP A 48 5.68 23.93 -6.22
C ASP A 48 5.62 24.38 -7.67
N VAL A 49 5.28 25.66 -7.86
CA VAL A 49 5.13 26.31 -9.17
C VAL A 49 6.45 26.42 -9.95
N THR A 50 7.58 26.02 -9.37
CA THR A 50 8.88 26.04 -10.06
C THR A 50 9.12 24.79 -10.91
N LYS A 51 8.31 23.74 -10.74
CA LYS A 51 8.42 22.50 -11.50
C LYS A 51 7.54 22.56 -12.75
N ASP A 52 8.10 22.14 -13.88
CA ASP A 52 7.41 21.98 -15.17
C ASP A 52 6.87 20.54 -15.38
N PHE A 53 7.02 19.66 -14.38
CA PHE A 53 6.56 18.28 -14.40
C PHE A 53 6.00 17.85 -13.03
N LEU A 54 5.24 16.74 -13.02
CA LEU A 54 4.72 16.13 -11.79
C LEU A 54 5.75 15.17 -11.18
N PRO A 55 6.34 15.46 -10.00
CA PRO A 55 7.28 14.56 -9.33
C PRO A 55 6.54 13.41 -8.62
N LEU A 56 6.12 12.41 -9.40
CA LEU A 56 5.46 11.22 -8.89
C LEU A 56 6.44 10.05 -8.75
N THR A 57 6.55 9.51 -7.54
CA THR A 57 7.33 8.29 -7.25
C THR A 57 6.40 7.18 -6.79
N VAL A 58 6.61 5.98 -7.33
CA VAL A 58 5.94 4.76 -6.88
C VAL A 58 7.00 3.78 -6.41
N GLU A 59 6.93 3.40 -5.14
CA GLU A 59 7.82 2.38 -4.58
C GLU A 59 7.05 1.10 -4.26
N TYR A 60 7.47 0.01 -4.89
CA TYR A 60 6.99 -1.33 -4.58
C TYR A 60 8.09 -2.11 -3.85
N ARG A 61 7.76 -2.67 -2.68
CA ARG A 61 8.71 -3.45 -1.87
C ARG A 61 8.05 -4.74 -1.39
N GLU A 62 8.59 -5.87 -1.82
CA GLU A 62 8.28 -7.17 -1.23
C GLU A 62 9.10 -7.40 0.03
N LYS A 63 8.49 -8.06 1.01
CA LYS A 63 9.16 -8.43 2.25
C LYS A 63 9.27 -9.94 2.32
N PHE A 64 10.48 -10.46 2.56
CA PHE A 64 10.72 -11.91 2.63
C PHE A 64 9.83 -12.63 3.65
N TYR A 65 9.51 -11.96 4.77
CA TYR A 65 8.59 -12.50 5.77
C TYR A 65 7.18 -12.76 5.22
N ALA A 66 6.76 -12.09 4.14
CA ALA A 66 5.45 -12.30 3.53
C ALA A 66 5.32 -13.72 2.94
N ALA A 67 6.43 -14.37 2.61
CA ALA A 67 6.49 -15.76 2.18
C ALA A 67 7.07 -16.70 3.27
N GLY A 68 7.17 -16.24 4.53
CA GLY A 68 7.77 -17.01 5.62
C GLY A 68 9.27 -17.27 5.47
N LYS A 69 10.00 -16.45 4.69
CA LYS A 69 11.43 -16.62 4.43
C LYS A 69 12.26 -15.60 5.22
N ILE A 70 13.41 -16.04 5.72
CA ILE A 70 14.47 -15.16 6.21
C ILE A 70 15.31 -14.73 5.00
N PRO A 71 15.66 -13.45 4.85
CA PRO A 71 16.54 -13.01 3.77
C PRO A 71 17.88 -13.77 3.85
N GLY A 72 18.30 -14.40 2.75
CA GLY A 72 19.60 -15.05 2.66
C GLY A 72 20.63 -14.13 2.01
N GLY A 73 21.46 -13.45 2.80
CA GLY A 73 22.53 -12.58 2.31
C GLY A 73 23.24 -11.78 3.42
N PHE A 74 24.45 -11.31 3.15
CA PHE A 74 25.40 -10.66 4.08
C PHE A 74 25.00 -9.24 4.57
N PHE A 75 23.71 -8.88 4.62
CA PHE A 75 23.23 -7.55 5.03
C PHE A 75 21.93 -7.61 5.83
#